data_AF-A0A9D9C7D7-F1
#
_entry.id   AF-A0A9D9C7D7-F1
#
_cell.length_a   1.000
_cell.length_b   1.000
_cell.length_c   1.000
_cell.angle_alpha   90.00
_cell.angle_beta   90.00
_cell.angle_gamma   90.00
#
_symmetry.space_group_name_H-M   'P 1'
#
loop_
_entity.id
_entity.type
_entity.pdbx_description
1 polymer ?
#
loop_
_entity_poly.entity_id
_entity_poly.type
_entity_poly.pdbx_seq_one_letter_code
_entity_poly.pdbx_strand_id
1 'polypeptide(L)'
;WKGQSAQQTDTSFVRFKAMEWGIRAAFCILRTYARRYHCISPADIVGRWAPPNENNTDAYIRNVCNWTGFGSHQHLTETEWPRLVQAMARQECGTNLSEEIINQGFKLYKTQP
;
A
#
# COMPACT_ATOMS: atom_id res chain seq x y z
N TRP A 1 7.98 5.26 12.69
CA TRP A 1 7.86 5.64 11.26
C TRP A 1 8.12 7.14 11.08
N LYS A 2 8.71 7.58 9.95
CA LYS A 2 8.77 9.04 9.66
C LYS A 2 7.34 9.57 9.49
N GLY A 3 7.04 10.71 10.12
CA GLY A 3 5.70 11.32 10.10
C GLY A 3 4.71 10.74 11.12
N GLN A 4 5.15 9.91 12.06
CA GLN A 4 4.31 9.51 13.19
C GLN A 4 3.89 10.74 14.02
N SER A 5 2.64 10.76 14.49
CA SER A 5 2.13 11.79 15.39
C SER A 5 2.90 11.77 16.72
N ALA A 6 3.07 12.93 17.36
CA ALA A 6 3.68 13.03 18.68
C ALA A 6 2.86 12.30 19.75
N GLN A 7 1.54 12.23 19.57
CA GLN A 7 0.64 11.47 20.44
C GLN A 7 0.21 10.20 19.72
N GLN A 8 0.65 9.06 20.25
CA GLN A 8 0.17 7.74 19.88
C GLN A 8 -0.82 7.31 20.96
N THR A 9 -2.09 7.14 20.61
CA THR A 9 -3.15 6.76 21.56
C THR A 9 -3.45 5.26 21.53
N ASP A 10 -2.83 4.54 20.61
CA ASP A 10 -2.97 3.10 20.40
C ASP A 10 -1.57 2.49 20.35
N THR A 11 -1.35 1.39 21.07
CA THR A 11 -0.05 0.70 21.13
C THR A 11 0.15 -0.29 19.97
N SER A 12 -0.94 -0.70 19.32
CA SER A 12 -0.94 -1.68 18.22
C SER A 12 -0.85 -1.00 16.85
N PHE A 13 -1.29 0.26 16.73
CA PHE A 13 -1.33 0.99 15.47
C PHE A 13 -0.59 2.32 15.52
N VAL A 14 0.12 2.62 14.42
CA VAL A 14 0.85 3.88 14.28
C VAL A 14 -0.07 4.94 13.69
N ARG A 15 -0.32 6.02 14.44
CA ARG A 15 -1.02 7.20 13.94
C ARG A 15 -0.02 8.14 13.28
N PHE A 16 -0.29 8.52 12.04
CA PHE A 16 0.49 9.49 11.29
C PHE A 16 -0.06 10.91 11.46
N LYS A 17 0.81 11.92 11.26
CA LYS A 17 0.43 13.33 11.36
C LYS A 17 -0.47 13.81 10.21
N ALA A 18 -0.42 13.14 9.06
CA ALA A 18 -1.26 13.40 7.89
C ALA A 18 -1.30 12.17 6.97
N MET A 19 -2.25 12.14 6.04
CA MET A 19 -2.57 10.96 5.20
C MET A 19 -1.39 10.55 4.30
N GLU A 20 -0.69 11.52 3.70
CA GLU A 20 0.45 11.27 2.81
C GLU A 20 1.62 10.55 3.52
N TRP A 21 1.73 10.67 4.86
CA TRP A 21 2.71 9.93 5.65
C TRP A 21 2.33 8.46 5.86
N GLY A 22 1.03 8.18 5.98
CA GLY A 22 0.52 6.79 5.98
C GLY A 22 0.72 6.13 4.62
N ILE A 23 0.44 6.85 3.54
CA ILE A 23 0.70 6.37 2.16
C ILE A 23 2.20 6.15 1.94
N ARG A 24 3.06 7.07 2.40
CA ARG A 24 4.52 6.87 2.41
C ARG A 24 4.91 5.58 3.11
N ALA A 25 4.30 5.29 4.26
CA ALA A 25 4.57 4.05 4.98
C ALA A 25 4.20 2.81 4.15
N ALA A 26 3.07 2.82 3.44
CA ALA A 26 2.70 1.75 2.51
C ALA A 26 3.77 1.53 1.42
N PHE A 27 4.30 2.58 0.79
CA PHE A 27 5.39 2.44 -0.18
C PHE A 27 6.69 1.87 0.42
N CYS A 28 7.02 2.24 1.66
CA CYS A 28 8.17 1.64 2.36
C CYS A 28 7.97 0.14 2.61
N ILE A 29 6.73 -0.31 2.87
CA ILE A 29 6.38 -1.73 2.99
C ILE A 29 6.55 -2.41 1.63
N LEU A 30 6.00 -1.85 0.55
CA LEU A 30 6.15 -2.40 -0.80
C LEU A 30 7.62 -2.54 -1.22
N ARG A 31 8.46 -1.56 -0.90
CA ARG A 31 9.92 -1.67 -1.10
C ARG A 31 10.53 -2.84 -0.35
N THR A 32 10.10 -3.08 0.88
CA THR A 32 10.58 -4.21 1.68
C THR A 32 10.11 -5.54 1.09
N TYR A 33 8.85 -5.60 0.64
CA TYR A 33 8.26 -6.74 -0.05
C TYR A 33 9.04 -7.10 -1.32
N ALA A 34 9.27 -6.13 -2.19
CA ALA A 34 10.02 -6.33 -3.43
C ALA A 34 11.48 -6.74 -3.18
N ARG A 35 12.19 -6.07 -2.25
CA ARG A 35 13.64 -6.30 -2.05
C ARG A 35 13.99 -7.51 -1.22
N ARG A 36 13.19 -7.83 -0.19
CA ARG A 36 13.52 -8.92 0.75
C ARG A 36 12.78 -10.21 0.45
N TYR A 37 11.58 -10.12 -0.10
CA TYR A 37 10.69 -11.26 -0.27
C TYR A 37 10.35 -11.53 -1.74
N HIS A 38 10.86 -10.72 -2.67
CA HIS A 38 10.58 -10.81 -4.11
C HIS A 38 9.08 -10.79 -4.45
N CYS A 39 8.26 -10.20 -3.57
CA CYS A 39 6.85 -10.00 -3.84
C CYS A 39 6.69 -8.82 -4.80
N ILE A 40 6.46 -9.11 -6.07
CA ILE A 40 6.47 -8.12 -7.15
C ILE A 40 5.19 -8.13 -7.99
N SER A 41 4.23 -9.01 -7.69
CA SER A 41 2.92 -9.04 -8.36
C SER A 41 1.78 -8.65 -7.41
N PRO A 42 0.59 -8.27 -7.92
CA PRO A 42 -0.59 -8.08 -7.07
C PRO A 42 -0.87 -9.26 -6.15
N ALA A 43 -0.76 -10.49 -6.64
CA ALA A 43 -0.99 -11.70 -5.85
C ALA A 43 0.01 -11.82 -4.69
N ASP A 44 1.30 -11.60 -4.94
CA ASP A 44 2.32 -11.69 -3.89
C ASP A 44 2.16 -10.59 -2.84
N ILE A 45 1.94 -9.35 -3.32
CA ILE A 45 1.86 -8.17 -2.47
C ILE A 45 0.62 -8.25 -1.58
N VAL A 46 -0.56 -8.50 -2.16
CA VAL A 46 -1.81 -8.60 -1.41
C VAL A 46 -1.82 -9.86 -0.54
N GLY A 47 -1.30 -10.99 -1.03
CA GLY A 47 -1.23 -12.22 -0.24
C GLY A 47 -0.39 -12.06 1.04
N ARG A 48 0.67 -11.24 0.98
CA ARG A 48 1.47 -10.89 2.17
C ARG A 48 0.82 -9.81 3.03
N TRP A 49 0.13 -8.86 2.41
CA TRP A 49 -0.50 -7.73 3.09
C TRP A 49 -1.75 -8.13 3.88
N ALA A 50 -2.60 -8.96 3.28
CA ALA A 50 -3.88 -9.41 3.80
C ALA A 50 -3.99 -10.93 3.64
N PRO A 51 -3.31 -11.70 4.50
CA PRO A 51 -3.25 -13.17 4.39
C PRO A 51 -4.61 -13.84 4.64
N PRO A 52 -4.82 -15.06 4.11
CA PRO A 52 -6.14 -15.70 4.02
C PRO A 52 -6.68 -16.24 5.34
N ASN A 53 -5.86 -16.31 6.38
CA ASN A 53 -6.28 -16.69 7.73
C ASN A 53 -7.22 -15.64 8.36
N GLU A 54 -7.11 -14.38 7.94
CA GLU A 54 -7.88 -13.26 8.49
C GLU A 54 -8.72 -12.53 7.42
N ASN A 55 -8.42 -12.74 6.14
CA ASN A 55 -8.99 -11.98 5.04
C ASN A 55 -9.49 -12.88 3.92
N ASN A 56 -10.43 -12.38 3.11
CA ASN A 56 -10.71 -12.98 1.80
C ASN A 56 -9.69 -12.46 0.77
N THR A 57 -8.47 -13.00 0.82
CA THR A 57 -7.33 -12.58 -0.01
C THR A 57 -7.63 -12.66 -1.50
N ASP A 58 -8.32 -13.70 -1.96
CA ASP A 58 -8.68 -13.86 -3.37
C ASP A 58 -9.64 -12.76 -3.85
N ALA A 59 -10.62 -12.38 -3.01
CA ALA A 59 -11.49 -11.25 -3.32
C ALA A 59 -10.73 -9.93 -3.36
N TYR A 60 -9.78 -9.73 -2.44
CA TYR A 60 -8.89 -8.56 -2.43
C TYR A 60 -8.10 -8.48 -3.74
N ILE A 61 -7.39 -9.55 -4.11
CA ILE A 61 -6.59 -9.60 -5.34
C ILE A 61 -7.47 -9.27 -6.55
N ARG A 62 -8.67 -9.88 -6.66
CA ARG A 62 -9.61 -9.59 -7.75
C ARG A 62 -10.02 -8.12 -7.79
N ASN A 63 -10.38 -7.52 -6.65
CA ASN A 63 -10.77 -6.12 -6.58
C ASN A 63 -9.63 -5.19 -7.02
N VAL A 64 -8.41 -5.43 -6.51
CA VAL A 64 -7.21 -4.67 -6.90
C VAL A 64 -6.94 -4.80 -8.39
N CYS A 65 -6.97 -6.02 -8.94
CA CYS A 65 -6.76 -6.24 -10.37
C CYS A 65 -7.84 -5.51 -11.19
N ASN A 66 -9.10 -5.57 -10.78
CA ASN A 66 -10.20 -4.90 -11.47
C ASN A 66 -10.06 -3.37 -11.47
N TRP A 67 -9.64 -2.76 -10.35
CA TRP A 67 -9.50 -1.29 -10.27
C TRP A 67 -8.22 -0.77 -10.93
N THR A 68 -7.15 -1.56 -10.92
CA THR A 68 -5.86 -1.18 -11.50
C THR A 68 -5.72 -1.58 -12.97
N GLY A 69 -6.49 -2.56 -13.44
CA GLY A 69 -6.29 -3.19 -14.74
C GLY A 69 -5.04 -4.07 -14.83
N PHE A 70 -4.34 -4.33 -13.71
CA PHE A 70 -3.17 -5.19 -13.69
C PHE A 70 -3.56 -6.66 -13.68
N GLY A 71 -2.73 -7.50 -14.31
CA GLY A 71 -2.83 -8.95 -14.15
C GLY A 71 -2.39 -9.38 -12.75
N SER A 72 -3.02 -10.41 -12.17
CA SER A 72 -2.71 -10.89 -10.80
C SER A 72 -1.24 -11.28 -10.60
N HIS A 73 -0.58 -11.76 -11.66
CA HIS A 73 0.84 -12.15 -11.68
C HIS A 73 1.71 -11.19 -12.49
N GLN A 74 1.18 -10.03 -12.88
CA GLN A 74 1.95 -9.02 -13.59
C GLN A 74 3.07 -8.50 -12.69
N HIS A 75 4.29 -8.43 -13.21
CA HIS A 75 5.41 -7.84 -12.50
C HIS A 75 5.22 -6.32 -12.41
N LEU A 76 5.24 -5.79 -11.19
CA LEU A 76 5.08 -4.38 -10.87
C LEU A 76 6.40 -3.79 -10.39
N THR A 77 6.67 -2.57 -10.84
CA THR A 77 7.80 -1.75 -10.42
C THR A 77 7.28 -0.53 -9.65
N GLU A 78 8.20 0.31 -9.17
CA GLU A 78 7.82 1.55 -8.47
C GLU A 78 6.91 2.47 -9.31
N THR A 79 6.93 2.34 -10.65
CA THR A 79 6.05 3.09 -11.56
C THR A 79 4.57 2.73 -11.36
N GLU A 80 4.27 1.46 -11.09
CA GLU A 80 2.90 0.97 -10.92
C GLU A 80 2.39 1.10 -9.48
N TRP A 81 3.29 1.27 -8.51
CA TRP A 81 2.95 1.28 -7.09
C TRP A 81 1.92 2.34 -6.69
N PRO A 82 1.95 3.59 -7.19
CA PRO A 82 0.92 4.58 -6.83
C PRO A 82 -0.50 4.08 -7.09
N ARG A 83 -0.73 3.50 -8.28
CA ARG A 83 -2.02 2.94 -8.66
C ARG A 83 -2.39 1.71 -7.82
N LEU A 84 -1.41 0.86 -7.53
CA LEU A 84 -1.60 -0.29 -6.64
C LEU A 84 -2.00 0.15 -5.22
N VAL A 85 -1.27 1.08 -4.62
CA VAL A 85 -1.53 1.59 -3.26
C VAL A 85 -2.87 2.30 -3.19
N GLN A 86 -3.27 3.04 -4.23
CA GLN A 86 -4.61 3.64 -4.29
C GLN A 86 -5.70 2.57 -4.26
N ALA A 87 -5.55 1.50 -5.05
CA ALA A 87 -6.51 0.39 -5.07
C ALA A 87 -6.56 -0.36 -3.73
N MET A 88 -5.41 -0.59 -3.10
CA MET A 88 -5.35 -1.19 -1.77
C MET A 88 -6.01 -0.28 -0.72
N ALA A 89 -5.71 1.01 -0.71
CA ALA A 89 -6.35 1.96 0.22
C ALA A 89 -7.88 2.01 0.05
N ARG A 90 -8.37 1.90 -1.19
CA ARG A 90 -9.80 1.75 -1.47
C ARG A 90 -10.39 0.48 -0.85
N GLN A 91 -9.67 -0.65 -0.90
CA GLN A 91 -10.08 -1.90 -0.26
C GLN A 91 -10.10 -1.76 1.28
N GLU A 92 -9.07 -1.16 1.87
CA GLU A 92 -8.93 -1.04 3.33
C GLU A 92 -9.90 -0.04 3.97
N CYS A 93 -10.16 1.09 3.30
CA CYS A 93 -10.88 2.21 3.89
C CYS A 93 -12.23 2.51 3.22
N GLY A 94 -12.61 1.74 2.20
CA GLY A 94 -13.82 1.96 1.41
C GLY A 94 -13.85 3.28 0.63
N THR A 95 -12.76 4.05 0.65
CA THR A 95 -12.68 5.41 0.10
C THR A 95 -11.66 5.47 -1.03
N ASN A 96 -12.04 6.12 -2.13
CA ASN A 96 -11.10 6.36 -3.21
C ASN A 96 -10.25 7.60 -2.88
N LEU A 97 -9.02 7.39 -2.41
CA LEU A 97 -8.08 8.49 -2.16
C LEU A 97 -7.76 9.22 -3.45
N SER A 98 -7.65 10.55 -3.39
CA SER A 98 -7.28 11.34 -4.56
C SER A 98 -5.86 11.00 -5.00
N GLU A 99 -5.63 11.05 -6.31
CA GLU A 99 -4.30 10.84 -6.90
C GLU A 99 -3.27 11.81 -6.33
N GLU A 100 -3.68 13.02 -5.98
CA GLU A 100 -2.81 14.03 -5.37
C GLU A 100 -2.18 13.52 -4.07
N ILE A 101 -2.96 13.00 -3.13
CA ILE A 101 -2.45 12.53 -1.83
C ILE A 101 -1.56 11.29 -2.04
N ILE A 102 -1.94 10.40 -2.96
CA ILE A 102 -1.13 9.23 -3.34
C ILE A 102 0.24 9.68 -3.88
N ASN A 103 0.26 10.64 -4.79
CA ASN A 103 1.47 11.18 -5.40
C ASN A 103 2.33 11.95 -4.40
N GLN A 104 1.73 12.68 -3.45
CA GLN A 104 2.46 13.31 -2.35
C GLN A 104 3.15 12.26 -1.48
N GLY A 105 2.45 11.18 -1.10
CA GLY A 105 3.03 10.06 -0.36
C GLY A 105 4.17 9.39 -1.12
N PHE A 106 4.02 9.22 -2.43
CA PHE A 106 5.06 8.64 -3.30
C PHE A 106 6.28 9.56 -3.39
N LYS A 107 6.08 10.87 -3.56
CA LYS A 107 7.15 11.87 -3.53
C LYS A 107 7.91 11.85 -2.21
N LEU A 108 7.21 11.75 -1.08
CA LEU A 108 7.84 11.61 0.23
C LEU A 108 8.63 10.31 0.36
N TYR A 109 8.14 9.20 -0.22
CA TYR A 109 8.88 7.94 -0.29
C TYR A 109 10.19 8.09 -1.09
N LYS A 110 10.15 8.74 -2.25
CA LYS A 110 11.32 8.92 -3.12
C LYS A 110 12.37 9.86 -2.54
N THR A 111 11.94 10.92 -1.87
CA THR A 111 12.84 11.95 -1.30
C THR A 111 13.31 11.63 0.12
N GLN A 112 12.60 10.77 0.85
CA GLN A 112 12.93 10.36 2.22
C GLN A 112 12.83 8.84 2.38
N PRO A 113 13.68 8.06 1.68
CA PRO A 113 13.68 6.60 1.75
C PRO A 113 13.94 6.05 3.15
#